data_AF-A0AAF0ZWF2-F1
#
_entry.id   AF-A0AAF0ZWF2-F1
#
_cell.length_a   1.000
_cell.length_b   1.000
_cell.length_c   1.000
_cell.angle_alpha   90.00
_cell.angle_beta   90.00
_cell.angle_gamma   90.00
#
_symmetry.space_group_name_H-M   'P 1'
#
loop_
_entity.id
_entity.type
_entity.pdbx_description
1 polymer ?
#
loop_
_entity_poly.entity_id
_entity_poly.type
_entity_poly.pdbx_seq_one_letter_code
_entity_poly.pdbx_strand_id
1 'polypeptide(L)'
;MLNKLSNLRVLVIRSNKFYGNLQCLRAEQTWPMIHIIDIASNNFHKEIPETLGNLILLIHLNFSHNSLTGRIPNAIGKLTLLESLDLSVNQLSGRIPDELASFTFLSFLNLSFNQLSGRIPSGNQLQTFSAESFEGNTRLCDFPLKKTCSDTKETEREIDGKYISFALGSSVGFGIITWLILLSRKYNELVDRLLFRILGRSGRNKNQRRSR
;
A
#
# COMPACT_ATOMS: atom_id res chain seq x y z
N MET A 1 -16.76 11.70 26.94
CA MET A 1 -15.93 12.07 28.12
C MET A 1 -14.91 13.14 27.77
N LEU A 2 -14.13 13.03 26.68
CA LEU A 2 -13.14 14.05 26.31
C LEU A 2 -13.75 15.41 25.88
N ASN A 3 -14.97 15.42 25.35
CA ASN A 3 -15.71 16.62 24.95
C ASN A 3 -16.07 17.58 26.10
N LYS A 4 -15.84 17.20 27.37
CA LYS A 4 -16.05 18.07 28.54
C LYS A 4 -14.82 18.89 28.93
N LEU A 5 -13.68 18.68 28.26
CA LEU A 5 -12.40 19.30 28.61
C LEU A 5 -12.18 20.57 27.79
N SER A 6 -12.92 21.64 28.09
CA SER A 6 -12.88 22.92 27.36
C SER A 6 -11.50 23.61 27.39
N ASN A 7 -10.71 23.34 28.42
CA ASN A 7 -9.37 23.90 28.61
C ASN A 7 -8.23 22.97 28.15
N LEU A 8 -8.55 21.88 27.44
CA LEU A 8 -7.53 20.94 26.97
C LEU A 8 -6.60 21.65 25.98
N ARG A 9 -5.30 21.70 26.32
CA ARG A 9 -4.25 22.31 25.48
C ARG A 9 -3.40 21.28 24.76
N VAL A 10 -3.24 20.12 25.36
CA VAL A 10 -2.34 19.06 24.90
C VAL A 10 -3.08 17.74 25.00
N LEU A 11 -3.20 17.03 23.89
CA LEU A 11 -3.68 15.66 23.83
C LEU A 11 -2.56 14.78 23.25
N VAL A 12 -2.01 13.90 24.08
CA VAL A 12 -1.01 12.91 23.65
C VAL A 12 -1.50 11.53 24.05
N ILE A 13 -1.79 10.69 23.06
CA ILE A 13 -2.24 9.30 23.24
C ILE A 13 -1.46 8.33 22.32
N ARG A 14 -0.22 8.71 21.98
CA ARG A 14 0.68 8.00 21.06
C ARG A 14 0.94 6.54 21.49
N SER A 15 1.20 5.67 20.52
CA SER A 15 1.66 4.29 20.73
C SER A 15 0.68 3.45 21.56
N ASN A 16 -0.59 3.49 21.17
CA ASN A 16 -1.65 2.74 21.82
C ASN A 16 -2.41 1.89 20.79
N LYS A 17 -3.50 1.25 21.24
CA LYS A 17 -4.41 0.47 20.39
C LYS A 17 -5.74 1.20 20.19
N PHE A 18 -5.78 2.53 20.28
CA PHE A 18 -7.01 3.27 20.07
C PHE A 18 -7.44 3.14 18.62
N TYR A 19 -8.74 2.94 18.41
CA TYR A 19 -9.35 2.73 17.10
C TYR A 19 -10.60 3.58 16.97
N GLY A 20 -11.18 3.59 15.77
CA GLY A 20 -12.33 4.43 15.45
C GLY A 20 -11.93 5.63 14.61
N ASN A 21 -12.81 6.59 14.51
CA ASN A 21 -12.64 7.78 13.68
C ASN A 21 -12.45 9.05 14.53
N LEU A 22 -11.99 10.12 13.88
CA LEU A 22 -11.70 11.41 14.53
C LEU A 22 -12.96 12.26 14.79
N GLN A 23 -14.07 11.63 15.18
CA GLN A 23 -15.35 12.30 15.42
C GLN A 23 -15.33 13.26 16.61
N CYS A 24 -14.36 13.11 17.52
CA CYS A 24 -14.11 14.06 18.60
C CYS A 24 -13.80 15.48 18.09
N LEU A 25 -13.36 15.62 16.83
CA LEU A 25 -13.09 16.92 16.22
C LEU A 25 -14.35 17.59 15.65
N ARG A 26 -15.57 17.04 15.82
CA ARG A 26 -16.82 17.67 15.34
C ARG A 26 -17.11 19.00 16.03
N ALA A 27 -17.83 19.88 15.32
CA ALA A 27 -18.11 21.26 15.73
C ALA A 27 -18.74 21.42 17.13
N GLU A 28 -19.57 20.48 17.56
CA GLU A 28 -20.21 20.49 18.89
C GLU A 28 -19.29 20.01 20.03
N GLN A 29 -18.07 19.58 19.70
CA GLN A 29 -17.14 18.87 20.60
C GLN A 29 -15.69 19.33 20.44
N THR A 30 -15.45 20.52 19.87
CA THR A 30 -14.09 21.03 19.67
C THR A 30 -13.43 21.45 20.98
N TRP A 31 -12.11 21.29 21.06
CA TRP A 31 -11.27 21.81 22.13
C TRP A 31 -10.69 23.15 21.69
N PRO A 32 -11.34 24.29 21.96
CA PRO A 32 -10.97 25.57 21.37
C PRO A 32 -9.57 26.04 21.78
N MET A 33 -9.05 25.53 22.90
CA MET A 33 -7.75 25.89 23.46
C MET A 33 -6.64 24.89 23.12
N ILE A 34 -6.87 23.94 22.21
CA ILE A 34 -5.88 22.90 21.93
C ILE A 34 -4.75 23.41 21.03
N HIS A 35 -3.51 23.10 21.44
CA HIS A 35 -2.28 23.50 20.77
C HIS A 35 -1.53 22.28 20.22
N ILE A 36 -1.61 21.14 20.92
CA ILE A 36 -0.87 19.92 20.56
C ILE A 36 -1.84 18.76 20.50
N ILE A 37 -1.85 18.06 19.36
CA ILE A 37 -2.49 16.77 19.21
C ILE A 37 -1.48 15.77 18.66
N ASP A 38 -1.14 14.76 19.47
CA ASP A 38 -0.36 13.60 19.05
C ASP A 38 -1.15 12.32 19.33
N ILE A 39 -1.65 11.70 18.26
CA ILE A 39 -2.34 10.41 18.30
C ILE A 39 -1.58 9.33 17.53
N ALA A 40 -0.28 9.57 17.27
CA ALA A 40 0.50 8.74 16.38
C ALA A 40 0.58 7.28 16.85
N SER A 41 0.83 6.35 15.92
CA SER A 41 1.00 4.93 16.24
C SER A 41 -0.23 4.35 16.97
N ASN A 42 -1.38 4.43 16.31
CA ASN A 42 -2.66 3.89 16.76
C ASN A 42 -3.40 3.24 15.58
N ASN A 43 -4.65 2.84 15.78
CA ASN A 43 -5.51 2.21 14.78
C ASN A 43 -6.67 3.14 14.35
N PHE A 44 -6.48 4.47 14.38
CA PHE A 44 -7.50 5.40 13.90
C PHE A 44 -7.68 5.25 12.38
N HIS A 45 -8.91 5.36 11.92
CA HIS A 45 -9.29 5.13 10.53
C HIS A 45 -10.37 6.12 10.06
N LYS A 46 -10.77 6.01 8.79
CA LYS A 46 -11.65 6.98 8.09
C LYS A 46 -10.96 8.33 7.90
N GLU A 47 -11.73 9.29 7.41
CA GLU A 47 -11.28 10.59 6.96
C GLU A 47 -10.95 11.55 8.11
N ILE A 48 -10.00 12.45 7.83
CA ILE A 48 -9.75 13.62 8.68
C ILE A 48 -10.91 14.62 8.44
N PRO A 49 -11.68 14.99 9.48
CA PRO A 49 -12.84 15.84 9.31
C PRO A 49 -12.45 17.30 8.99
N GLU A 50 -13.23 17.97 8.15
CA GLU A 50 -13.06 19.39 7.81
C GLU A 50 -13.10 20.31 9.05
N THR A 51 -13.77 19.88 10.13
CA THR A 51 -13.84 20.61 11.39
C THR A 51 -12.50 20.69 12.13
N LEU A 52 -11.47 19.92 11.71
CA LEU A 52 -10.10 20.10 12.17
C LEU A 52 -9.64 21.57 12.01
N GLY A 53 -10.05 22.23 10.92
CA GLY A 53 -9.71 23.63 10.65
C GLY A 53 -10.28 24.64 11.64
N ASN A 54 -11.14 24.23 12.59
CA ASN A 54 -11.63 25.08 13.66
C ASN A 54 -10.65 25.18 14.84
N LEU A 55 -9.63 24.33 14.88
CA LEU A 55 -8.62 24.33 15.95
C LEU A 55 -7.51 25.34 15.65
N ILE A 56 -7.87 26.61 15.48
CA ILE A 56 -6.99 27.67 14.98
C ILE A 56 -5.75 27.95 15.84
N LEU A 57 -5.72 27.47 17.09
CA LEU A 57 -4.59 27.58 18.01
C LEU A 57 -3.61 26.40 17.92
N LEU A 58 -3.83 25.46 17.00
CA LEU A 58 -3.01 24.26 16.87
C LEU A 58 -1.61 24.60 16.32
N ILE A 59 -0.60 24.14 17.04
CA ILE A 59 0.83 24.33 16.75
C ILE A 59 1.46 23.02 16.27
N HIS A 60 1.06 21.89 16.88
CA HIS A 60 1.62 20.57 16.58
C HIS A 60 0.50 19.56 16.31
N LEU A 61 0.57 18.91 15.16
CA LEU A 61 -0.36 17.87 14.74
C LEU A 61 0.38 16.63 14.26
N ASN A 62 0.29 15.54 15.02
CA ASN A 62 0.86 14.26 14.66
C ASN A 62 -0.21 13.15 14.61
N PHE A 63 -0.58 12.78 13.39
CA PHE A 63 -1.52 11.71 13.07
C PHE A 63 -0.81 10.50 12.42
N SER A 64 0.53 10.47 12.45
CA SER A 64 1.31 9.45 11.75
C SER A 64 1.04 8.02 12.25
N HIS A 65 1.36 7.03 11.41
CA HIS A 65 1.21 5.61 11.75
C HIS A 65 -0.20 5.27 12.24
N ASN A 66 -1.19 5.54 11.38
CA ASN A 66 -2.58 5.18 11.58
C ASN A 66 -3.14 4.56 10.27
N SER A 67 -4.45 4.35 10.20
CA SER A 67 -5.16 3.87 9.01
C SER A 67 -6.13 4.92 8.47
N LEU A 68 -5.78 6.21 8.56
CA LEU A 68 -6.62 7.31 8.08
C LEU A 68 -6.71 7.28 6.55
N THR A 69 -7.91 7.51 6.01
CA THR A 69 -8.22 7.42 4.58
C THR A 69 -8.77 8.74 4.03
N GLY A 70 -9.11 8.78 2.74
CA GLY A 70 -9.70 9.96 2.11
C GLY A 70 -8.69 11.06 1.86
N ARG A 71 -9.15 12.30 1.66
CA ARG A 71 -8.30 13.45 1.33
C ARG A 71 -7.81 14.19 2.57
N ILE A 72 -6.70 14.91 2.44
CA ILE A 72 -6.36 15.97 3.40
C ILE A 72 -7.40 17.09 3.20
N PRO A 73 -8.13 17.52 4.24
CA PRO A 73 -9.18 18.53 4.12
C PRO A 73 -8.58 19.91 3.82
N ASN A 74 -9.20 20.67 2.92
CA ASN A 74 -8.77 22.04 2.59
C ASN A 74 -8.79 22.95 3.83
N ALA A 75 -9.68 22.67 4.79
CA ALA A 75 -9.76 23.40 6.05
C ALA A 75 -8.46 23.37 6.88
N ILE A 76 -7.52 22.47 6.59
CA ILE A 76 -6.21 22.44 7.26
C ILE A 76 -5.45 23.76 7.07
N GLY A 77 -5.62 24.46 5.95
CA GLY A 77 -4.99 25.77 5.71
C GLY A 77 -5.48 26.90 6.61
N LYS A 78 -6.51 26.66 7.45
CA LYS A 78 -6.94 27.60 8.50
C LYS A 78 -6.05 27.55 9.75
N LEU A 79 -5.22 26.50 9.88
CA LEU A 79 -4.32 26.29 11.03
C LEU A 79 -3.06 27.14 10.85
N THR A 80 -3.20 28.46 10.83
CA THR A 80 -2.11 29.39 10.47
C THR A 80 -0.95 29.41 11.46
N LEU A 81 -1.14 28.91 12.68
CA LEU A 81 -0.12 28.79 13.72
C LEU A 81 0.62 27.45 13.71
N LEU A 82 0.32 26.56 12.76
CA LEU A 82 0.89 25.22 12.73
C LEU A 82 2.40 25.27 12.40
N GLU A 83 3.20 24.70 13.29
CA GLU A 83 4.66 24.61 13.16
C GLU A 83 5.12 23.21 12.75
N SER A 84 4.33 22.18 13.07
CA SER A 84 4.69 20.78 12.82
C SER A 84 3.47 19.97 12.40
N LEU A 85 3.57 19.36 11.21
CA LEU A 85 2.54 18.51 10.64
C LEU A 85 3.12 17.16 10.23
N ASP A 86 2.66 16.08 10.88
CA ASP A 86 3.00 14.71 10.52
C ASP A 86 1.74 13.89 10.23
N LEU A 87 1.54 13.56 8.96
CA LEU A 87 0.47 12.70 8.47
C LEU A 87 1.03 11.41 7.85
N SER A 88 2.31 11.11 8.07
CA SER A 88 3.00 10.01 7.41
C SER A 88 2.46 8.63 7.80
N VAL A 89 2.66 7.63 6.94
CA VAL A 89 2.26 6.24 7.21
C VAL A 89 0.76 6.14 7.50
N ASN A 90 -0.04 6.51 6.51
CA ASN A 90 -1.50 6.42 6.49
C ASN A 90 -1.98 5.96 5.10
N GLN A 91 -3.28 6.03 4.84
CA GLN A 91 -3.90 5.70 3.55
C GLN A 91 -4.56 6.94 2.93
N LEU A 92 -4.01 8.14 3.19
CA LEU A 92 -4.52 9.40 2.65
C LEU A 92 -4.30 9.45 1.13
N SER A 93 -5.24 10.05 0.42
CA SER A 93 -5.33 10.03 -1.04
C SER A 93 -5.75 11.38 -1.60
N GLY A 94 -5.81 11.52 -2.92
CA GLY A 94 -6.11 12.79 -3.58
C GLY A 94 -4.89 13.70 -3.69
N ARG A 95 -5.11 15.00 -3.92
CA ARG A 95 -4.04 16.00 -4.05
C ARG A 95 -3.67 16.56 -2.68
N ILE A 96 -2.45 17.07 -2.56
CA ILE A 96 -2.08 17.97 -1.45
C ILE A 96 -2.84 19.27 -1.68
N PRO A 97 -3.69 19.72 -0.73
CA PRO A 97 -4.44 20.97 -0.89
C PRO A 97 -3.50 22.17 -1.05
N ASP A 98 -3.81 23.05 -2.00
CA ASP A 98 -3.07 24.30 -2.20
C ASP A 98 -3.14 25.18 -0.95
N GLU A 99 -4.14 25.00 -0.09
CA GLU A 99 -4.26 25.71 1.18
C GLU A 99 -3.13 25.37 2.18
N LEU A 100 -2.40 24.25 2.06
CA LEU A 100 -1.19 24.04 2.87
C LEU A 100 -0.06 25.03 2.51
N ALA A 101 -0.13 25.64 1.32
CA ALA A 101 0.79 26.69 0.90
C ALA A 101 0.67 27.96 1.75
N SER A 102 -0.45 28.16 2.46
CA SER A 102 -0.70 29.36 3.26
C SER A 102 0.04 29.37 4.59
N PHE A 103 0.63 28.24 5.01
CA PHE A 103 1.37 28.17 6.26
C PHE A 103 2.64 29.01 6.18
N THR A 104 2.84 29.85 7.19
CA THR A 104 4.01 30.73 7.31
C THR A 104 5.00 30.27 8.37
N PHE A 105 4.56 29.42 9.31
CA PHE A 105 5.35 28.97 10.46
C PHE A 105 5.74 27.48 10.41
N LEU A 106 5.38 26.76 9.33
CA LEU A 106 5.54 25.31 9.28
C LEU A 106 7.03 24.91 9.19
N SER A 107 7.64 24.50 10.29
CA SER A 107 9.05 24.11 10.33
C SER A 107 9.26 22.62 10.03
N PHE A 108 8.23 21.79 10.21
CA PHE A 108 8.27 20.36 9.98
C PHE A 108 7.04 19.88 9.21
N LEU A 109 7.30 19.11 8.15
CA LEU A 109 6.28 18.44 7.35
C LEU A 109 6.70 17.01 7.05
N ASN A 110 5.80 16.06 7.29
CA ASN A 110 5.94 14.71 6.79
C ASN A 110 4.60 14.16 6.29
N LEU A 111 4.53 13.92 4.98
CA LEU A 111 3.39 13.33 4.26
C LEU A 111 3.75 11.97 3.64
N SER A 112 4.94 11.43 3.96
CA SER A 112 5.45 10.21 3.35
C SER A 112 4.56 9.00 3.62
N PHE A 113 4.70 7.97 2.79
CA PHE A 113 3.99 6.69 2.90
C PHE A 113 2.46 6.88 2.99
N ASN A 114 1.90 7.55 1.99
CA ASN A 114 0.48 7.69 1.73
C ASN A 114 0.17 7.35 0.26
N GLN A 115 -1.06 7.60 -0.18
CA GLN A 115 -1.54 7.40 -1.56
C GLN A 115 -1.83 8.74 -2.27
N LEU A 116 -1.14 9.81 -1.87
CA LEU A 116 -1.29 11.14 -2.44
C LEU A 116 -0.86 11.17 -3.91
N SER A 117 -1.39 12.13 -4.65
CA SER A 117 -1.31 12.17 -6.11
C SER A 117 -1.27 13.59 -6.66
N GLY A 118 -0.73 13.73 -7.87
CA GLY A 118 -0.63 15.00 -8.57
C GLY A 118 0.61 15.81 -8.20
N ARG A 119 0.64 17.04 -8.70
CA ARG A 119 1.73 17.99 -8.47
C ARG A 119 1.78 18.42 -7.02
N ILE A 120 2.97 18.49 -6.45
CA ILE A 120 3.20 19.15 -5.16
C ILE A 120 3.03 20.68 -5.37
N PRO A 121 2.17 21.37 -4.60
CA PRO A 121 1.90 22.79 -4.80
C PRO A 121 3.21 23.63 -4.78
N SER A 122 3.40 24.47 -5.79
CA SER A 122 4.61 25.29 -5.96
C SER A 122 4.43 26.72 -5.45
N GLY A 123 5.55 27.42 -5.18
CA GLY A 123 5.55 28.86 -4.84
C GLY A 123 5.29 29.17 -3.36
N ASN A 124 5.55 28.21 -2.47
CA ASN A 124 5.23 28.28 -1.05
C ASN A 124 6.22 27.46 -0.20
N GLN A 125 5.98 27.40 1.13
CA GLN A 125 6.83 26.68 2.08
C GLN A 125 6.93 25.17 1.82
N LEU A 126 5.99 24.54 1.11
CA LEU A 126 6.05 23.09 0.84
C LEU A 126 7.27 22.69 0.02
N GLN A 127 7.76 23.62 -0.81
CA GLN A 127 8.92 23.40 -1.68
C GLN A 127 10.26 23.55 -0.94
N THR A 128 10.26 23.99 0.33
CA THR A 128 11.49 24.06 1.13
C THR A 128 11.79 22.75 1.85
N PHE A 129 10.82 21.83 1.94
CA PHE A 129 11.00 20.52 2.56
C PHE A 129 11.72 19.54 1.63
N SER A 130 12.40 18.56 2.22
CA SER A 130 13.13 17.54 1.47
C SER A 130 12.18 16.57 0.75
N ALA A 131 12.69 15.85 -0.24
CA ALA A 131 11.94 14.80 -0.91
C ALA A 131 11.46 13.68 0.03
N GLU A 132 12.12 13.49 1.17
CA GLU A 132 11.77 12.50 2.20
C GLU A 132 10.38 12.76 2.78
N SER A 133 10.00 14.03 2.96
CA SER A 133 8.67 14.43 3.42
C SER A 133 7.54 13.95 2.51
N PHE A 134 7.83 13.53 1.28
CA PHE A 134 6.84 13.12 0.28
C PHE A 134 7.07 11.68 -0.21
N GLU A 135 8.07 10.97 0.32
CA GLU A 135 8.45 9.62 -0.09
C GLU A 135 7.27 8.63 0.00
N GLY A 136 7.28 7.57 -0.81
CA GLY A 136 6.26 6.51 -0.75
C GLY A 136 4.91 6.87 -1.40
N ASN A 137 4.69 8.13 -1.79
CA ASN A 137 3.52 8.54 -2.57
C ASN A 137 3.78 8.38 -4.08
N THR A 138 3.46 7.21 -4.64
CA THR A 138 3.84 6.83 -6.02
C THR A 138 3.30 7.74 -7.13
N ARG A 139 2.19 8.45 -6.86
CA ARG A 139 1.51 9.35 -7.81
C ARG A 139 1.80 10.82 -7.58
N LEU A 140 2.62 11.19 -6.58
CA LEU A 140 3.12 12.55 -6.46
C LEU A 140 4.22 12.83 -7.48
N CYS A 141 4.34 14.08 -7.87
CA CYS A 141 5.30 14.53 -8.87
C CYS A 141 5.62 16.03 -8.73
N ASP A 142 6.66 16.44 -9.45
CA ASP A 142 7.35 17.72 -9.43
C ASP A 142 8.13 17.99 -8.12
N PHE A 143 8.89 19.09 -8.11
CA PHE A 143 9.75 19.49 -6.97
C PHE A 143 8.96 19.41 -5.65
N PRO A 144 9.57 18.93 -4.54
CA PRO A 144 10.94 18.44 -4.36
C PRO A 144 11.24 17.04 -4.89
N LEU A 145 10.28 16.35 -5.52
CA LEU A 145 10.51 15.04 -6.12
C LEU A 145 11.24 15.17 -7.46
N LYS A 146 12.04 14.16 -7.82
CA LYS A 146 12.74 14.09 -9.12
C LYS A 146 11.82 13.69 -10.28
N LYS A 147 10.65 13.11 -9.98
CA LYS A 147 9.67 12.64 -10.97
C LYS A 147 8.82 13.82 -11.44
N THR A 148 8.68 14.04 -12.74
CA THR A 148 7.82 15.13 -13.24
C THR A 148 6.40 14.63 -13.53
N CYS A 149 5.41 15.53 -13.43
CA CYS A 149 4.02 15.17 -13.75
C CYS A 149 3.78 15.00 -15.27
N SER A 150 4.74 15.40 -16.10
CA SER A 150 4.73 15.14 -17.55
C SER A 150 4.98 13.66 -17.85
N ASP A 151 5.83 13.01 -17.03
CA ASP A 151 6.19 11.59 -17.19
C ASP A 151 5.03 10.63 -16.85
N THR A 152 4.04 11.11 -16.07
CA THR A 152 2.87 10.31 -15.66
C THR A 152 1.80 10.16 -16.74
N LYS A 153 1.91 10.83 -17.89
CA LYS A 153 1.03 10.55 -19.04
C LYS A 153 1.43 9.27 -19.79
N GLU A 154 2.64 8.74 -19.58
CA GLU A 154 3.15 7.56 -20.29
C GLU A 154 3.31 6.30 -19.42
N THR A 155 3.13 6.39 -18.09
CA THR A 155 3.31 5.25 -17.18
C THR A 155 2.02 4.46 -16.87
N GLU A 156 1.04 4.53 -17.77
CA GLU A 156 -0.05 3.53 -17.88
C GLU A 156 0.16 2.57 -19.07
N ARG A 157 1.38 2.49 -19.64
CA ARG A 157 1.72 1.37 -20.53
C ARG A 157 1.94 0.11 -19.69
N GLU A 158 0.84 -0.62 -19.53
CA GLU A 158 0.71 -2.00 -20.01
C GLU A 158 1.98 -2.85 -19.86
N ILE A 159 1.89 -3.87 -19.02
CA ILE A 159 2.84 -4.97 -18.88
C ILE A 159 3.46 -5.30 -20.23
N ASP A 160 4.75 -5.02 -20.39
CA ASP A 160 5.51 -5.24 -21.62
C ASP A 160 5.35 -6.71 -22.04
N GLY A 161 4.65 -6.94 -23.16
CA GLY A 161 4.24 -8.24 -23.69
C GLY A 161 5.40 -9.22 -23.95
N LYS A 162 6.64 -8.79 -23.74
CA LYS A 162 7.84 -9.61 -23.69
C LYS A 162 7.79 -10.67 -22.58
N TYR A 163 7.20 -10.37 -21.41
CA TYR A 163 7.07 -11.36 -20.32
C TYR A 163 6.00 -12.42 -20.60
N ILE A 164 4.94 -12.07 -21.34
CA ILE A 164 3.86 -13.01 -21.69
C ILE A 164 4.35 -14.03 -22.72
N SER A 165 5.18 -13.60 -23.69
CA SER A 165 5.83 -14.49 -24.66
C SER A 165 6.68 -15.59 -23.99
N PHE A 166 7.45 -15.22 -22.96
CA PHE A 166 8.29 -16.18 -22.23
C PHE A 166 7.45 -17.19 -21.41
N ALA A 167 6.34 -16.74 -20.84
CA ALA A 167 5.43 -17.58 -20.05
C ALA A 167 4.66 -18.61 -20.92
N LEU A 168 4.24 -18.22 -22.12
CA LEU A 168 3.58 -19.12 -23.07
C LEU A 168 4.55 -20.12 -23.71
N GLY A 169 5.77 -19.69 -24.04
CA GLY A 169 6.80 -20.60 -24.58
C GLY A 169 7.23 -21.69 -23.59
N SER A 170 7.31 -21.34 -22.30
CA SER A 170 7.77 -22.26 -21.25
C SER A 170 6.74 -23.35 -20.91
N SER A 171 5.44 -23.08 -21.07
CA SER A 171 4.36 -24.01 -20.72
C SER A 171 4.11 -25.07 -21.81
N VAL A 172 4.28 -24.73 -23.09
CA VAL A 172 4.18 -25.71 -24.20
C VAL A 172 5.32 -26.73 -24.15
N GLY A 173 6.55 -26.29 -23.83
CA GLY A 173 7.70 -27.18 -23.70
C GLY A 173 7.55 -28.22 -22.59
N PHE A 174 7.05 -27.82 -21.42
CA PHE A 174 6.76 -28.74 -20.32
C PHE A 174 5.66 -29.74 -20.66
N GLY A 175 4.64 -29.34 -21.43
CA GLY A 175 3.57 -30.22 -21.90
C GLY A 175 4.09 -31.34 -22.81
N ILE A 176 5.00 -31.02 -23.73
CA ILE A 176 5.57 -32.02 -24.65
C ILE A 176 6.48 -33.00 -23.90
N ILE A 177 7.33 -32.50 -23.00
CA ILE A 177 8.24 -33.34 -22.20
C ILE A 177 7.44 -34.27 -21.29
N THR A 178 6.42 -33.76 -20.60
CA THR A 178 5.56 -34.59 -19.74
C THR A 178 4.77 -35.62 -20.54
N TRP A 179 4.28 -35.27 -21.73
CA TRP A 179 3.60 -36.23 -22.62
C TRP A 179 4.53 -37.34 -23.11
N LEU A 180 5.76 -37.03 -23.52
CA LEU A 180 6.76 -38.02 -23.94
C LEU A 180 7.16 -38.96 -22.80
N ILE A 181 7.31 -38.44 -21.57
CA ILE A 181 7.58 -39.25 -20.37
C ILE A 181 6.40 -40.18 -20.06
N LEU A 182 5.15 -39.71 -20.21
CA LEU A 182 3.98 -40.56 -20.01
C LEU A 182 3.84 -41.63 -21.11
N LEU A 183 4.19 -41.28 -22.35
CA LEU A 183 4.16 -42.21 -23.48
C LEU A 183 5.19 -43.33 -23.32
N SER A 184 6.41 -42.99 -22.87
CA SER A 184 7.48 -43.97 -22.61
C SER A 184 7.13 -44.88 -21.43
N ARG A 185 6.56 -44.34 -20.34
CA ARG A 185 6.05 -45.15 -19.23
C ARG A 185 4.97 -46.13 -19.66
N LYS A 186 3.99 -45.67 -20.45
CA LYS A 186 2.91 -46.51 -20.95
C LYS A 186 3.43 -47.60 -21.91
N TYR A 187 4.42 -47.28 -22.73
CA TYR A 187 5.09 -48.25 -23.59
C TYR A 187 5.80 -49.34 -22.79
N ASN A 188 6.57 -48.96 -21.76
CA ASN A 188 7.29 -49.91 -20.90
C ASN A 188 6.33 -50.86 -20.16
N GLU A 189 5.21 -50.36 -19.62
CA GLU A 189 4.19 -51.23 -19.02
C GLU A 189 3.62 -52.26 -20.01
N LEU A 190 3.46 -51.86 -21.28
CA LEU A 190 2.89 -52.71 -22.31
C LEU A 190 3.88 -53.80 -22.72
N VAL A 191 5.17 -53.44 -22.81
CA VAL A 191 6.27 -54.39 -23.03
C VAL A 191 6.36 -55.38 -21.89
N ASP A 192 6.29 -54.94 -20.63
CA ASP A 192 6.33 -55.84 -19.46
C ASP A 192 5.15 -56.81 -19.45
N ARG A 193 3.93 -56.34 -19.77
CA ARG A 193 2.75 -57.23 -19.89
C ARG A 193 2.91 -58.27 -21.00
N LEU A 194 3.52 -57.90 -22.12
CA LEU A 194 3.78 -58.83 -23.23
C LEU A 194 4.89 -59.83 -22.89
N LEU A 195 5.98 -59.37 -22.28
CA LEU A 195 7.05 -60.23 -21.78
C LEU A 195 6.53 -61.22 -20.75
N PHE A 196 5.68 -60.79 -19.81
CA PHE A 196 5.06 -61.68 -18.83
C PHE A 196 4.16 -62.74 -19.49
N ARG A 197 3.42 -62.40 -20.56
CA ARG A 197 2.61 -63.36 -21.32
C ARG A 197 3.46 -64.35 -22.13
N ILE A 198 4.59 -63.92 -22.67
CA ILE A 198 5.51 -64.76 -23.45
C ILE A 198 6.31 -65.68 -22.52
N LEU A 199 6.91 -65.13 -21.46
CA LEU A 199 7.71 -65.89 -20.49
C LEU A 199 6.84 -66.77 -19.58
N GLY A 200 5.62 -66.33 -19.23
CA GLY A 200 4.63 -67.12 -18.50
C GLY A 200 4.09 -68.33 -19.28
N ARG A 201 4.16 -68.32 -20.62
CA ARG A 201 3.89 -69.50 -21.46
C ARG A 201 5.09 -70.43 -21.57
N SER A 202 6.33 -69.91 -21.50
CA SER A 202 7.56 -70.71 -21.58
C SER A 202 7.79 -71.60 -20.34
N GLY A 203 7.26 -71.24 -19.18
CA GLY A 203 7.34 -72.04 -17.94
C GLY A 203 6.41 -73.26 -17.87
N ARG A 204 5.40 -73.39 -18.75
CA ARG A 204 4.45 -74.53 -18.74
C ARG A 204 4.84 -75.71 -19.64
N ASN A 205 5.86 -75.56 -20.49
CA ASN A 205 6.25 -76.60 -21.48
C ASN A 205 7.48 -77.44 -21.10
N LYS A 206 7.95 -77.40 -19.84
CA LYS A 206 9.05 -78.26 -19.36
C LYS A 206 8.66 -79.42 -18.44
N ASN A 207 7.36 -79.63 -18.15
CA ASN A 207 6.89 -80.76 -17.32
C ASN A 207 6.15 -81.87 -18.08
N GLN A 208 6.31 -81.96 -19.40
CA GLN A 208 5.76 -83.07 -20.19
C GLN A 208 6.85 -83.83 -20.97
N ARG A 209 7.92 -84.19 -20.25
CA ARG A 209 8.89 -85.24 -20.61
C ARG A 209 9.39 -85.92 -19.33
N ARG A 210 8.54 -86.75 -18.70
CA ARG A 210 8.87 -87.87 -17.80
C ARG A 210 7.58 -88.45 -17.19
N SER A 211 6.88 -89.29 -17.95
CA SER A 211 6.23 -90.51 -17.44
C SER A 211 5.58 -91.26 -18.60
N ARG A 212 6.02 -92.51 -18.74
CA ARG A 212 5.65 -93.55 -19.72
C ARG A 212 6.36 -93.45 -21.06
#